data_AF-A6HTS2-F1
#
_entry.id   AF-A6HTS2-F1
#
_cell.length_a   1.000
_cell.length_b   1.000
_cell.length_c   1.000
_cell.angle_alpha   90.00
_cell.angle_beta   90.00
_cell.angle_gamma   90.00
#
_symmetry.space_group_name_H-M   'P 1'
#
loop_
_entity.id
_entity.type
_entity.pdbx_description
1 polymer ?
#
loop_
_entity_poly.entity_id
_entity_poly.type
_entity_poly.pdbx_seq_one_letter_code
_entity_poly.pdbx_strand_id
1 'polypeptide(L)'
;MLSEEVTRQPPGSLIPASSGVSMEVGEEEQAEEELDSSVDTAREVMLKSRVPGTEDWVPPPCQIILTVHPPVKRDIAVVAQNFFCAGCGTPIQPKFVKRLRYCEYLGKYFCDRCHSSAESCIPARILLMWDFRKYQVSDFSKWLLDSIWHQPIFNLLSGHHSLYAKVKELDRVKDIQEQLFHIKKLLKTCRFADSVLKEFEQVPSHLTDECHMFSMDDFLRTKKGLLAPLLKDILRASLAHVDSCELCQGKGFICEFCQSTTVIFPFQTMTCRRCAGCRACFHKQCFQSSRCPRCARIIARRQHSESLTGT
;
A
#
# COMPACT_ATOMS: atom_id res chain seq x y z
N MET A 1 -60.97 0.93 3.10
CA MET A 1 -61.34 1.25 4.50
C MET A 1 -60.35 0.51 5.38
N LEU A 2 -59.33 1.24 5.87
CA LEU A 2 -59.25 1.73 7.27
C LEU A 2 -58.91 0.55 8.20
N SER A 3 -57.82 0.51 8.97
CA SER A 3 -57.01 1.56 9.62
C SER A 3 -55.69 0.93 10.13
N GLU A 4 -54.55 1.65 10.11
CA GLU A 4 -53.82 2.25 11.28
C GLU A 4 -53.43 1.22 12.37
N GLU A 5 -52.28 1.24 13.02
CA GLU A 5 -51.06 2.05 13.09
C GLU A 5 -50.09 1.26 14.00
N VAL A 6 -48.91 1.85 14.25
CA VAL A 6 -48.10 1.74 15.49
C VAL A 6 -46.72 1.11 15.29
N THR A 7 -45.80 2.04 15.03
CA THR A 7 -44.36 2.02 15.27
C THR A 7 -44.03 1.56 16.69
N ARG A 8 -43.11 0.58 16.83
CA ARG A 8 -42.38 0.30 18.08
C ARG A 8 -40.95 -0.18 17.78
N GLN A 9 -39.94 0.61 18.15
CA GLN A 9 -38.58 0.15 18.49
C GLN A 9 -38.65 -0.67 19.79
N PRO A 10 -37.72 -1.62 20.08
CA PRO A 10 -36.49 -1.33 20.87
C PRO A 10 -35.35 -2.39 20.66
N PRO A 11 -34.36 -2.58 21.56
CA PRO A 11 -33.34 -1.66 22.11
C PRO A 11 -31.88 -2.13 21.91
N GLY A 12 -30.95 -1.18 22.06
CA GLY A 12 -29.69 -1.29 22.81
C GLY A 12 -28.73 -2.47 22.57
N SER A 13 -27.71 -2.26 21.75
CA SER A 13 -26.52 -3.11 21.72
C SER A 13 -25.58 -2.78 22.89
N LEU A 14 -25.31 -3.80 23.70
CA LEU A 14 -24.35 -3.80 24.81
C LEU A 14 -22.90 -3.86 24.25
N ILE A 15 -22.04 -3.02 24.82
CA ILE A 15 -20.58 -2.99 24.62
C ILE A 15 -19.95 -4.13 25.45
N PRO A 16 -18.95 -4.88 24.93
CA PRO A 16 -17.94 -5.49 25.77
C PRO A 16 -16.71 -4.58 25.86
N ALA A 17 -16.37 -4.22 27.09
CA ALA A 17 -15.15 -3.52 27.44
C ALA A 17 -13.91 -4.36 27.07
N SER A 18 -12.94 -3.73 26.41
CA SER A 18 -11.57 -4.23 26.37
C SER A 18 -10.62 -3.11 26.79
N SER A 19 -10.00 -3.31 27.94
CA SER A 19 -8.96 -2.46 28.53
C SER A 19 -7.73 -2.33 27.64
N GLY A 20 -7.36 -1.07 27.39
CA GLY A 20 -6.00 -0.53 27.46
C GLY A 20 -4.85 -1.35 26.89
N VAL A 21 -4.53 -1.10 25.62
CA VAL A 21 -3.15 -0.90 25.17
C VAL A 21 -3.18 0.27 24.19
N SER A 22 -2.65 1.43 24.59
CA SER A 22 -2.43 2.56 23.70
C SER A 22 -1.36 2.17 22.68
N MET A 23 -1.74 2.03 21.41
CA MET A 23 -0.82 2.06 20.28
C MET A 23 -0.99 3.42 19.60
N GLU A 24 0.13 4.04 19.28
CA GLU A 24 0.24 5.33 18.62
C GLU A 24 -0.48 5.28 17.26
N VAL A 25 -1.54 6.08 17.12
CA VAL A 25 -2.35 6.27 15.88
C VAL A 25 -1.79 7.46 15.05
N GLY A 26 -0.70 8.08 15.48
CA GLY A 26 -0.28 9.40 15.00
C GLY A 26 0.32 9.47 13.59
N GLU A 27 0.81 8.37 13.01
CA GLU A 27 1.54 8.43 11.73
C GLU A 27 0.66 8.19 10.50
N GLU A 28 -0.38 7.35 10.61
CA GLU A 28 -1.36 7.13 9.53
C GLU A 28 -2.28 8.35 9.34
N GLU A 29 -2.76 8.93 10.44
CA GLU A 29 -3.64 10.12 10.42
C GLU A 29 -2.93 11.36 9.83
N GLN A 30 -1.65 11.55 10.14
CA GLN A 30 -0.87 12.71 9.67
C GLN A 30 -0.59 12.68 8.15
N ALA A 31 -0.32 11.52 7.58
CA ALA A 31 -0.09 11.39 6.14
C ALA A 31 -1.39 11.53 5.33
N GLU A 32 -2.50 11.04 5.87
CA GLU A 32 -3.83 11.22 5.29
C GLU A 32 -4.29 12.69 5.35
N GLU A 33 -4.05 13.40 6.46
CA GLU A 33 -4.38 14.82 6.63
C GLU A 33 -3.53 15.75 5.73
N GLU A 34 -2.23 15.49 5.57
CA GLU A 34 -1.37 16.28 4.67
C GLU A 34 -1.74 16.09 3.19
N LEU A 35 -2.11 14.87 2.80
CA LEU A 35 -2.60 14.58 1.44
C LEU A 35 -3.94 15.27 1.19
N ASP A 36 -4.89 15.21 2.13
CA ASP A 36 -6.20 15.84 1.99
C ASP A 36 -6.09 17.37 1.93
N SER A 37 -5.23 17.98 2.75
CA SER A 37 -4.94 19.42 2.73
C SER A 37 -4.31 19.91 1.41
N SER A 38 -3.38 19.14 0.85
CA SER A 38 -2.74 19.44 -0.45
C SER A 38 -3.73 19.26 -1.60
N VAL A 39 -4.56 18.23 -1.54
CA VAL A 39 -5.63 17.94 -2.51
C VAL A 39 -6.69 19.03 -2.50
N ASP A 40 -7.08 19.53 -1.34
CA ASP A 40 -8.05 20.61 -1.20
C ASP A 40 -7.52 21.95 -1.68
N THR A 41 -6.24 22.25 -1.44
CA THR A 41 -5.59 23.45 -2.00
C THR A 41 -5.56 23.43 -3.53
N ALA A 42 -5.27 22.27 -4.14
CA ALA A 42 -5.30 22.14 -5.60
C ALA A 42 -6.72 22.19 -6.18
N ARG A 43 -7.71 21.58 -5.51
CA ARG A 43 -9.12 21.73 -5.86
C ARG A 43 -9.53 23.19 -5.86
N GLU A 44 -9.12 23.95 -4.84
CA GLU A 44 -9.40 25.39 -4.79
C GLU A 44 -8.76 26.16 -5.94
N VAL A 45 -7.52 25.85 -6.32
CA VAL A 45 -6.84 26.50 -7.46
C VAL A 45 -7.55 26.17 -8.80
N MET A 46 -8.03 24.95 -8.97
CA MET A 46 -8.81 24.54 -10.15
C MET A 46 -10.20 25.19 -10.18
N LEU A 47 -10.86 25.31 -9.03
CA LEU A 47 -12.17 25.97 -8.91
C LEU A 47 -12.07 27.48 -9.15
N LYS A 48 -10.99 28.13 -8.67
CA LYS A 48 -10.72 29.57 -8.86
C LYS A 48 -10.39 29.96 -10.31
N SER A 49 -10.09 28.99 -11.17
CA SER A 49 -9.78 29.22 -12.60
C SER A 49 -10.99 28.95 -13.54
N ARG A 50 -12.20 28.79 -12.99
CA ARG A 50 -13.44 28.59 -13.73
C ARG A 50 -13.84 29.84 -14.53
N VAL A 51 -14.07 29.68 -15.83
CA VAL A 51 -14.65 30.72 -16.68
C VAL A 51 -16.18 30.73 -16.48
N PRO A 52 -16.85 31.89 -16.34
CA PRO A 52 -18.31 31.97 -16.28
C PRO A 52 -18.98 31.36 -17.53
N GLY A 53 -20.03 30.56 -17.36
CA GLY A 53 -20.83 29.99 -18.46
C GLY A 53 -20.65 28.49 -18.76
N THR A 54 -20.03 27.72 -17.86
CA THR A 54 -19.82 26.27 -18.03
C THR A 54 -20.70 25.46 -17.07
N GLU A 55 -21.95 25.19 -17.44
CA GLU A 55 -22.86 24.34 -16.64
C GLU A 55 -22.58 22.83 -16.87
N ASP A 56 -22.10 22.45 -18.06
CA ASP A 56 -21.81 21.05 -18.44
C ASP A 56 -20.36 20.59 -18.18
N TRP A 57 -19.49 21.49 -17.70
CA TRP A 57 -18.08 21.16 -17.45
C TRP A 57 -17.85 20.78 -15.99
N VAL A 58 -17.24 19.61 -15.78
CA VAL A 58 -16.84 19.10 -14.46
C VAL A 58 -15.31 19.01 -14.40
N PRO A 59 -14.66 19.64 -13.40
CA PRO A 59 -13.22 19.54 -13.23
C PRO A 59 -12.81 18.07 -13.00
N PRO A 60 -11.63 17.65 -13.49
CA PRO A 60 -11.09 16.33 -13.21
C PRO A 60 -11.00 16.10 -11.69
N PRO A 61 -11.50 14.97 -11.18
CA PRO A 61 -11.37 14.66 -9.77
C PRO A 61 -9.89 14.44 -9.42
N CYS A 62 -9.48 14.91 -8.25
CA CYS A 62 -8.18 14.58 -7.65
C CYS A 62 -8.19 13.13 -7.15
N GLN A 63 -8.14 12.18 -8.07
CA GLN A 63 -8.13 10.75 -7.79
C GLN A 63 -7.01 10.07 -8.59
N ILE A 64 -6.50 8.97 -8.04
CA ILE A 64 -5.46 8.18 -8.69
C ILE A 64 -6.11 7.27 -9.73
N ILE A 65 -5.68 7.41 -10.99
CA ILE A 65 -6.20 6.64 -12.12
C ILE A 65 -5.22 5.52 -12.44
N LEU A 66 -5.69 4.28 -12.25
CA LEU A 66 -4.91 3.06 -12.53
C LEU A 66 -5.32 2.35 -13.82
N THR A 67 -6.06 3.05 -14.68
CA THR A 67 -6.45 2.55 -16.01
C THR A 67 -5.57 3.18 -17.09
N VAL A 68 -5.07 2.38 -18.02
CA VAL A 68 -4.35 2.88 -19.19
C VAL A 68 -5.36 3.24 -20.28
N HIS A 69 -5.33 4.48 -20.75
CA HIS A 69 -6.22 4.94 -21.81
C HIS A 69 -5.75 4.41 -23.18
N PRO A 70 -6.63 3.74 -23.95
CA PRO A 70 -6.29 3.31 -25.30
C PRO A 70 -6.11 4.53 -26.22
N PRO A 71 -5.31 4.41 -27.29
CA PRO A 71 -5.17 5.48 -28.26
C PRO A 71 -6.50 5.74 -28.96
N VAL A 72 -7.02 6.97 -28.83
CA VAL A 72 -8.24 7.44 -29.50
C VAL A 72 -7.90 8.54 -30.49
N LYS A 73 -8.57 8.55 -31.65
CA LYS A 73 -8.40 9.64 -32.63
C LYS A 73 -8.79 10.98 -32.00
N ARG A 74 -7.97 12.01 -32.22
CA ARG A 74 -8.13 13.36 -31.62
C ARG A 74 -9.55 13.90 -31.73
N ASP A 75 -10.13 13.89 -32.92
CA ASP A 75 -11.46 14.49 -33.13
C ASP A 75 -12.54 13.79 -32.31
N ILE A 76 -12.47 12.45 -32.21
CA ILE A 76 -13.40 11.65 -31.39
C ILE A 76 -13.24 11.99 -29.91
N ALA A 77 -12.00 12.05 -29.42
CA ALA A 77 -11.73 12.37 -28.01
C ALA A 77 -12.16 13.80 -27.64
N VAL A 78 -11.97 14.78 -28.54
CA VAL A 78 -12.38 16.17 -28.32
C VAL A 78 -13.90 16.33 -28.33
N VAL A 79 -14.59 15.60 -29.22
CA VAL A 79 -16.06 15.52 -29.21
C VAL A 79 -16.55 14.91 -27.89
N ALA A 80 -15.91 13.84 -27.40
CA ALA A 80 -16.29 13.18 -26.15
C ALA A 80 -16.12 14.05 -24.89
N GLN A 81 -15.28 15.10 -24.93
CA GLN A 81 -15.17 16.11 -23.89
C GLN A 81 -15.95 17.40 -24.21
N ASN A 82 -16.96 17.30 -25.09
CA ASN A 82 -17.88 18.38 -25.48
C ASN A 82 -17.19 19.65 -25.95
N PHE A 83 -16.04 19.52 -26.64
CA PHE A 83 -15.23 20.67 -27.08
C PHE A 83 -14.82 21.63 -25.95
N PHE A 84 -14.70 21.16 -24.71
CA PHE A 84 -14.17 21.97 -23.60
C PHE A 84 -12.75 21.55 -23.24
N CYS A 85 -11.91 22.49 -22.83
CA CYS A 85 -10.64 22.15 -22.20
C CYS A 85 -10.90 21.36 -20.92
N ALA A 86 -10.28 20.18 -20.80
CA ALA A 86 -10.46 19.34 -19.62
C ALA A 86 -9.92 19.98 -18.32
N GLY A 87 -9.04 20.98 -18.39
CA GLY A 87 -8.44 21.64 -17.22
C GLY A 87 -9.20 22.87 -16.73
N CYS A 88 -9.62 23.76 -17.63
CA CYS A 88 -10.20 25.06 -17.27
C CYS A 88 -11.63 25.29 -17.80
N GLY A 89 -12.21 24.33 -18.51
CA GLY A 89 -13.56 24.45 -19.06
C GLY A 89 -13.71 25.47 -20.19
N THR A 90 -12.63 26.07 -20.70
CA THR A 90 -12.72 27.00 -21.83
C THR A 90 -13.24 26.29 -23.09
N PRO A 91 -14.27 26.83 -23.77
CA PRO A 91 -14.74 26.27 -25.04
C PRO A 91 -13.66 26.30 -26.11
N ILE A 92 -13.52 25.20 -26.85
CA ILE A 92 -12.53 25.00 -27.90
C ILE A 92 -13.25 25.14 -29.24
N GLN A 93 -12.92 26.20 -29.97
CA GLN A 93 -13.43 26.34 -31.34
C GLN A 93 -12.81 25.27 -32.26
N PRO A 94 -13.55 24.70 -33.22
CA PRO A 94 -13.06 23.62 -34.10
C PRO A 94 -11.71 23.90 -34.78
N LYS A 95 -11.45 25.15 -35.17
CA LYS A 95 -10.17 25.58 -35.77
C LYS A 95 -8.95 25.45 -34.84
N PHE A 96 -9.16 25.42 -33.52
CA PHE A 96 -8.10 25.32 -32.52
C PHE A 96 -7.87 23.90 -32.00
N VAL A 97 -8.67 22.92 -32.43
CA VAL A 97 -8.52 21.50 -32.03
C VAL A 97 -7.11 20.97 -32.28
N LYS A 98 -6.46 21.42 -33.37
CA LYS A 98 -5.09 20.99 -33.69
C LYS A 98 -4.02 21.48 -32.70
N ARG A 99 -4.30 22.54 -31.94
CA ARG A 99 -3.38 23.15 -30.96
C ARG A 99 -3.47 22.54 -29.57
N LEU A 100 -4.48 21.70 -29.32
CA LEU A 100 -4.64 21.03 -28.04
C LEU A 100 -3.52 20.01 -27.79
N ARG A 101 -3.22 19.80 -26.51
CA ARG A 101 -2.24 18.83 -26.03
C ARG A 101 -2.96 17.70 -25.30
N TYR A 102 -2.46 16.48 -25.47
CA TYR A 102 -3.07 15.28 -24.90
C TYR A 102 -2.35 14.90 -23.60
N CYS A 103 -3.10 14.79 -22.51
CA CYS A 103 -2.59 14.27 -21.25
C CYS A 103 -2.74 12.74 -21.23
N GLU A 104 -1.62 12.03 -21.24
CA GLU A 104 -1.60 10.56 -21.23
C GLU A 104 -2.11 9.95 -19.92
N TYR A 105 -2.06 10.69 -18.81
CA TYR A 105 -2.57 10.24 -17.51
C TYR A 105 -4.10 10.33 -17.40
N LEU A 106 -4.71 11.44 -17.85
CA LEU A 106 -6.17 11.65 -17.80
C LEU A 106 -6.92 11.16 -19.04
N GLY A 107 -6.20 10.92 -20.15
CA GLY A 107 -6.81 10.52 -21.42
C GLY A 107 -7.66 11.61 -22.09
N LYS A 108 -7.35 12.89 -21.82
CA LYS A 108 -8.14 14.05 -22.30
C LYS A 108 -7.25 15.13 -22.94
N TYR A 109 -7.88 16.02 -23.68
CA TYR A 109 -7.22 17.15 -24.34
C TYR A 109 -7.34 18.46 -23.55
N PHE A 110 -6.25 19.23 -23.56
CA PHE A 110 -6.07 20.46 -22.79
C PHE A 110 -5.61 21.61 -23.70
N CYS A 111 -5.95 22.84 -23.31
CA CYS A 111 -5.38 24.04 -23.93
C CYS A 111 -3.90 24.20 -23.55
N ASP A 112 -3.22 25.11 -24.25
CA ASP A 112 -1.81 25.44 -24.04
C ASP A 112 -1.50 25.95 -22.62
N ARG A 113 -2.44 26.67 -21.99
CA ARG A 113 -2.29 27.16 -20.60
C ARG A 113 -2.38 26.05 -19.54
N CYS A 114 -3.15 25.00 -19.76
CA CYS A 114 -3.36 23.92 -18.77
C CYS A 114 -2.40 22.74 -18.95
N HIS A 115 -1.58 22.78 -19.99
CA HIS A 115 -0.71 21.67 -20.34
C HIS A 115 0.57 22.22 -20.95
N SER A 116 1.58 22.49 -20.12
CA SER A 116 2.90 22.99 -20.55
C SER A 116 3.76 21.98 -21.32
N SER A 117 3.24 20.77 -21.56
CA SER A 117 3.99 19.61 -22.07
C SER A 117 5.00 19.06 -21.05
N ALA A 118 4.71 19.25 -19.76
CA ALA A 118 5.37 18.54 -18.68
C ALA A 118 5.27 17.02 -18.89
N GLU A 119 6.27 16.29 -18.41
CA GLU A 119 6.33 14.84 -18.54
C GLU A 119 6.39 14.18 -17.17
N SER A 120 5.68 13.05 -17.02
CA SER A 120 5.75 12.21 -15.82
C SER A 120 5.60 10.73 -16.16
N CYS A 121 6.02 9.87 -15.24
CA CYS A 121 5.72 8.44 -15.32
C CYS A 121 4.26 8.20 -14.92
N ILE A 122 3.59 7.23 -15.55
CA ILE A 122 2.17 6.97 -15.31
C ILE A 122 1.99 5.74 -14.41
N PRO A 123 1.34 5.86 -13.23
CA PRO A 123 1.17 4.76 -12.27
C PRO A 123 0.55 3.50 -12.90
N ALA A 124 -0.54 3.67 -13.65
CA ALA A 124 -1.20 2.56 -14.36
C ALA A 124 -0.25 1.78 -15.28
N ARG A 125 0.65 2.48 -15.98
CA ARG A 125 1.61 1.86 -16.91
C ARG A 125 2.73 1.14 -16.16
N ILE A 126 3.19 1.67 -15.02
CA ILE A 126 4.16 0.98 -14.16
C ILE A 126 3.54 -0.31 -13.59
N LEU A 127 2.35 -0.24 -13.02
CA LEU A 127 1.72 -1.39 -12.34
C LEU A 127 1.30 -2.50 -13.32
N LEU A 128 0.86 -2.15 -14.53
CA LEU A 128 0.37 -3.14 -15.50
C LEU A 128 1.45 -3.66 -16.44
N MET A 129 2.42 -2.81 -16.82
CA MET A 129 3.39 -3.08 -17.88
C MET A 129 4.85 -2.89 -17.45
N TRP A 130 5.11 -2.49 -16.20
CA TRP A 130 6.45 -2.14 -15.72
C TRP A 130 7.15 -1.08 -16.58
N ASP A 131 6.36 -0.15 -17.13
CA ASP A 131 6.82 0.90 -18.03
C ASP A 131 7.04 2.22 -17.29
N PHE A 132 8.28 2.72 -17.34
CA PHE A 132 8.71 3.96 -16.67
C PHE A 132 9.15 5.02 -17.68
N ARG A 133 8.69 4.91 -18.92
CA ARG A 133 8.82 6.02 -19.86
C ARG A 133 8.05 7.22 -19.32
N LYS A 134 8.57 8.41 -19.59
CA LYS A 134 7.89 9.65 -19.29
C LYS A 134 6.92 9.96 -20.43
N TYR A 135 5.75 10.42 -20.07
CA TYR A 135 4.67 10.75 -20.98
C TYR A 135 4.20 12.17 -20.72
N GLN A 136 3.75 12.84 -21.77
CA GLN A 136 3.19 14.18 -21.64
C GLN A 136 1.90 14.15 -20.82
N VAL A 137 1.84 15.03 -19.82
CA VAL A 137 0.72 15.16 -18.90
C VAL A 137 0.35 16.64 -18.75
N SER A 138 -0.91 16.90 -18.38
CA SER A 138 -1.36 18.25 -18.04
C SER A 138 -0.66 18.73 -16.76
N ASP A 139 -0.63 20.05 -16.55
CA ASP A 139 0.08 20.62 -15.40
C ASP A 139 -0.57 20.17 -14.08
N PHE A 140 -1.90 20.04 -14.07
CA PHE A 140 -2.64 19.43 -12.96
C PHE A 140 -2.21 17.99 -12.69
N SER A 141 -2.14 17.15 -13.74
CA SER A 141 -1.70 15.76 -13.60
C SER A 141 -0.25 15.66 -13.16
N LYS A 142 0.63 16.55 -13.62
CA LYS A 142 2.02 16.60 -13.16
C LYS A 142 2.08 16.87 -11.66
N TRP A 143 1.38 17.91 -11.21
CA TRP A 143 1.30 18.25 -9.78
C TRP A 143 0.79 17.09 -8.93
N LEU A 144 -0.30 16.44 -9.35
CA LEU A 144 -0.87 15.29 -8.63
C LEU A 144 0.08 14.09 -8.60
N LEU A 145 0.74 13.79 -9.72
CA LEU A 145 1.68 12.67 -9.80
C LEU A 145 2.95 12.91 -8.96
N ASP A 146 3.36 14.17 -8.82
CA ASP A 146 4.47 14.56 -7.96
C ASP A 146 4.10 14.48 -6.48
N SER A 147 2.89 14.91 -6.10
CA SER A 147 2.45 14.89 -4.69
C SER A 147 2.35 13.47 -4.12
N ILE A 148 1.98 12.50 -4.95
CA ILE A 148 1.90 11.09 -4.55
C ILE A 148 3.21 10.31 -4.74
N TRP A 149 4.27 10.94 -5.26
CA TRP A 149 5.45 10.20 -5.75
C TRP A 149 6.14 9.36 -4.67
N HIS A 150 6.23 9.90 -3.46
CA HIS A 150 6.86 9.25 -2.30
C HIS A 150 5.85 8.58 -1.36
N GLN A 151 4.54 8.69 -1.64
CA GLN A 151 3.49 8.19 -0.77
C GLN A 151 3.30 6.67 -0.98
N PRO A 152 3.28 5.85 0.10
CA PRO A 152 3.26 4.39 0.01
C PRO A 152 1.86 3.81 -0.25
N ILE A 153 1.16 4.31 -1.25
CA ILE A 153 -0.28 4.06 -1.46
C ILE A 153 -0.59 2.89 -2.39
N PHE A 154 0.42 2.21 -2.94
CA PHE A 154 0.24 1.10 -3.86
C PHE A 154 0.37 -0.26 -3.16
N ASN A 155 -0.76 -0.86 -2.80
CA ASN A 155 -0.81 -2.22 -2.28
C ASN A 155 -0.80 -3.26 -3.43
N LEU A 156 0.31 -3.97 -3.60
CA LEU A 156 0.42 -4.98 -4.67
C LEU A 156 -0.38 -6.26 -4.38
N LEU A 157 -0.67 -6.59 -3.12
CA LEU A 157 -1.38 -7.82 -2.77
C LEU A 157 -2.83 -7.81 -3.26
N SER A 158 -3.50 -6.65 -3.15
CA SER A 158 -4.95 -6.52 -3.38
C SER A 158 -5.37 -6.41 -4.86
N GLY A 159 -4.44 -6.15 -5.79
CA GLY A 159 -4.81 -5.93 -7.20
C GLY A 159 -3.71 -6.17 -8.24
N HIS A 160 -2.45 -6.21 -7.83
CA HIS A 160 -1.31 -6.26 -8.75
C HIS A 160 -0.30 -7.37 -8.41
N HIS A 161 -0.75 -8.44 -7.72
CA HIS A 161 0.12 -9.53 -7.26
C HIS A 161 0.88 -10.22 -8.40
N SER A 162 0.28 -10.26 -9.60
CA SER A 162 0.93 -10.81 -10.80
C SER A 162 2.23 -10.09 -11.19
N LEU A 163 2.46 -8.87 -10.69
CA LEU A 163 3.66 -8.09 -10.97
C LEU A 163 4.91 -8.72 -10.35
N TYR A 164 4.80 -9.37 -9.18
CA TYR A 164 5.91 -10.11 -8.57
C TYR A 164 6.41 -11.23 -9.50
N ALA A 165 5.48 -11.99 -10.10
CA ALA A 165 5.84 -13.06 -11.03
C ALA A 165 6.51 -12.53 -12.32
N LYS A 166 6.15 -11.31 -12.76
CA LYS A 166 6.70 -10.68 -13.97
C LYS A 166 8.06 -10.02 -13.73
N VAL A 167 8.29 -9.49 -12.54
CA VAL A 167 9.44 -8.64 -12.22
C VAL A 167 10.27 -9.25 -11.10
N LYS A 168 11.32 -9.98 -11.48
CA LYS A 168 12.19 -10.69 -10.53
C LYS A 168 12.82 -9.81 -9.46
N GLU A 169 13.21 -8.58 -9.79
CA GLU A 169 13.78 -7.67 -8.79
C GLU A 169 12.76 -7.21 -7.75
N LEU A 170 11.50 -7.03 -8.16
CA LEU A 170 10.41 -6.68 -7.25
C LEU A 170 10.04 -7.84 -6.34
N ASP A 171 10.03 -9.07 -6.87
CA ASP A 171 9.84 -10.29 -6.09
C ASP A 171 10.90 -10.43 -5.00
N ARG A 172 12.18 -10.19 -5.35
CA ARG A 172 13.28 -10.15 -4.38
C ARG A 172 13.09 -9.08 -3.31
N VAL A 173 12.68 -7.87 -3.69
CA VAL A 173 12.40 -6.78 -2.73
C VAL A 173 11.30 -7.22 -1.76
N LYS A 174 10.23 -7.82 -2.27
CA LYS A 174 9.11 -8.32 -1.45
C LYS A 174 9.56 -9.42 -0.49
N ASP A 175 10.38 -10.37 -0.93
CA ASP A 175 10.92 -11.40 -0.04
C ASP A 175 11.84 -10.82 1.05
N ILE A 176 12.60 -9.76 0.76
CA ILE A 176 13.41 -9.10 1.79
C ILE A 176 12.53 -8.30 2.75
N GLN A 177 11.52 -7.59 2.25
CA GLN A 177 10.56 -6.83 3.06
C GLN A 177 9.82 -7.73 4.06
N GLU A 178 9.35 -8.91 3.64
CA GLU A 178 8.70 -9.87 4.55
C GLU A 178 9.64 -10.32 5.69
N GLN A 179 10.93 -10.50 5.39
CA GLN A 179 11.94 -10.85 6.40
C GLN A 179 12.20 -9.69 7.34
N LEU A 180 12.40 -8.48 6.79
CA LEU A 180 12.64 -7.26 7.56
C LEU A 180 11.48 -6.92 8.49
N PHE A 181 10.24 -7.08 8.03
CA PHE A 181 9.06 -6.90 8.85
C PHE A 181 9.05 -7.79 10.09
N HIS A 182 9.40 -9.07 9.92
CA HIS A 182 9.47 -10.02 11.03
C HIS A 182 10.68 -9.77 11.94
N ILE A 183 11.85 -9.43 11.38
CA ILE A 183 13.05 -9.18 12.17
C ILE A 183 12.94 -7.87 12.96
N LYS A 184 12.39 -6.80 12.37
CA LYS A 184 12.17 -5.52 13.04
C LYS A 184 11.28 -5.68 14.27
N LYS A 185 10.21 -6.48 14.18
CA LYS A 185 9.35 -6.83 15.33
C LYS A 185 10.10 -7.56 16.44
N LEU A 186 11.02 -8.46 16.09
CA LEU A 186 11.88 -9.13 17.07
C LEU A 186 12.84 -8.13 17.73
N LEU A 187 13.53 -7.33 16.91
CA LEU A 187 14.53 -6.35 17.35
C LEU A 187 13.92 -5.27 18.27
N LYS A 188 12.72 -4.77 17.98
CA LYS A 188 11.97 -3.82 18.85
C LYS A 188 11.76 -4.33 20.27
N THR A 189 11.83 -5.65 20.50
CA THR A 189 11.69 -6.24 21.84
C THR A 189 13.04 -6.61 22.48
N CYS A 190 14.16 -6.37 21.79
CA CYS A 190 15.51 -6.67 22.25
C CYS A 190 16.20 -5.39 22.74
N ARG A 191 16.61 -5.35 24.01
CA ARG A 191 17.31 -4.21 24.62
C ARG A 191 18.73 -3.95 24.09
N PHE A 192 19.26 -4.82 23.24
CA PHE A 192 20.60 -4.70 22.66
C PHE A 192 20.56 -4.35 21.16
N ALA A 193 19.37 -4.16 20.59
CA ALA A 193 19.19 -4.00 19.15
C ALA A 193 19.17 -2.53 18.69
N ASP A 194 19.33 -1.55 19.58
CA ASP A 194 19.19 -0.12 19.25
C ASP A 194 20.09 0.33 18.10
N SER A 195 21.34 -0.14 18.06
CA SER A 195 22.27 0.18 16.96
C SER A 195 21.79 -0.37 15.61
N VAL A 196 21.22 -1.57 15.61
CA VAL A 196 20.71 -2.22 14.40
C VAL A 196 19.38 -1.61 13.97
N LEU A 197 18.54 -1.19 14.90
CA LEU A 197 17.29 -0.51 14.60
C LEU A 197 17.53 0.83 13.89
N LYS A 198 18.62 1.53 14.19
CA LYS A 198 19.02 2.75 13.45
C LYS A 198 19.32 2.49 11.97
N GLU A 199 19.77 1.29 11.59
CA GLU A 199 19.98 0.94 10.18
C GLU A 199 18.67 0.96 9.38
N PHE A 200 17.52 0.73 10.03
CA PHE A 200 16.21 0.80 9.38
C PHE A 200 15.80 2.24 8.99
N GLU A 201 16.41 3.26 9.60
CA GLU A 201 16.12 4.68 9.29
C GLU A 201 16.71 5.11 7.92
N GLN A 202 17.57 4.28 7.31
CA GLN A 202 18.12 4.54 5.97
C GLN A 202 17.08 4.37 4.85
N VAL A 203 15.95 3.74 5.15
CA VAL A 203 14.85 3.51 4.23
C VAL A 203 13.55 4.06 4.82
N PRO A 204 12.60 4.49 3.97
CA PRO A 204 11.24 4.79 4.42
C PRO A 204 10.64 3.66 5.27
N SER A 205 9.97 4.02 6.37
CA SER A 205 9.42 3.10 7.37
C SER A 205 8.49 2.05 6.75
N HIS A 206 7.63 2.46 5.81
CA HIS A 206 6.66 1.59 5.13
C HIS A 206 7.31 0.37 4.45
N LEU A 207 8.57 0.46 4.02
CA LEU A 207 9.29 -0.67 3.42
C LEU A 207 9.62 -1.78 4.43
N THR A 208 9.49 -1.51 5.72
CA THR A 208 9.88 -2.43 6.80
C THR A 208 8.78 -2.63 7.85
N ASP A 209 7.80 -1.73 7.93
CA ASP A 209 6.66 -1.83 8.86
C ASP A 209 5.43 -2.47 8.22
N GLU A 210 5.26 -2.37 6.90
CA GLU A 210 4.14 -2.94 6.16
C GLU A 210 4.60 -3.73 4.94
N CYS A 211 4.04 -4.92 4.77
CA CYS A 211 4.34 -5.74 3.60
C CYS A 211 3.45 -5.32 2.42
N HIS A 212 4.01 -5.37 1.21
CA HIS A 212 3.32 -5.14 -0.07
C HIS A 212 2.89 -3.69 -0.39
N MET A 213 3.23 -2.73 0.48
CA MET A 213 3.00 -1.31 0.25
C MET A 213 4.21 -0.65 -0.41
N PHE A 214 3.97 0.11 -1.49
CA PHE A 214 5.00 0.76 -2.29
C PHE A 214 4.57 2.17 -2.70
N SER A 215 5.55 3.03 -2.92
CA SER A 215 5.42 4.32 -3.61
C SER A 215 5.90 4.24 -5.07
N MET A 216 5.69 5.32 -5.84
CA MET A 216 6.24 5.41 -7.20
C MET A 216 7.77 5.41 -7.19
N ASP A 217 8.38 6.06 -6.19
CA ASP A 217 9.82 6.10 -6.02
C ASP A 217 10.38 4.69 -5.75
N ASP A 218 9.71 3.87 -4.94
CA ASP A 218 10.15 2.50 -4.65
C ASP A 218 10.17 1.63 -5.91
N PHE A 219 9.15 1.73 -6.76
CA PHE A 219 9.14 1.05 -8.05
C PHE A 219 10.31 1.51 -8.92
N LEU A 220 10.61 2.80 -8.94
CA LEU A 220 11.72 3.35 -9.72
C LEU A 220 13.08 2.86 -9.17
N ARG A 221 13.28 2.88 -7.85
CA ARG A 221 14.49 2.36 -7.20
C ARG A 221 14.64 0.86 -7.41
N THR A 222 13.55 0.12 -7.40
CA THR A 222 13.52 -1.32 -7.71
C THR A 222 13.95 -1.55 -9.16
N LYS A 223 13.39 -0.81 -10.12
CA LYS A 223 13.80 -0.89 -11.53
C LYS A 223 15.28 -0.55 -11.73
N LYS A 224 15.79 0.45 -11.01
CA LYS A 224 17.21 0.84 -11.06
C LYS A 224 18.14 -0.15 -10.33
N GLY A 225 17.60 -1.17 -9.66
CA GLY A 225 18.38 -2.14 -8.90
C GLY A 225 18.98 -1.59 -7.61
N LEU A 226 18.47 -0.46 -7.11
CA LEU A 226 19.02 0.24 -5.94
C LEU A 226 18.35 -0.20 -4.63
N LEU A 227 17.08 -0.62 -4.68
CA LEU A 227 16.32 -0.90 -3.47
C LEU A 227 16.71 -2.24 -2.82
N ALA A 228 16.85 -3.30 -3.61
CA ALA A 228 17.15 -4.64 -3.08
C ALA A 228 18.51 -4.72 -2.36
N PRO A 229 19.61 -4.14 -2.86
CA PRO A 229 20.89 -4.12 -2.12
C PRO A 229 20.77 -3.41 -0.77
N LEU A 230 20.14 -2.24 -0.74
CA LEU A 230 19.96 -1.46 0.49
C LEU A 230 19.20 -2.26 1.56
N LEU A 231 18.08 -2.88 1.19
CA LEU A 231 17.32 -3.72 2.12
C LEU A 231 18.09 -4.97 2.55
N LYS A 232 18.91 -5.55 1.67
CA LYS A 232 19.77 -6.71 2.01
C LYS A 232 20.84 -6.36 3.03
N ASP A 233 21.40 -5.16 2.98
CA ASP A 233 22.43 -4.75 3.93
C ASP A 233 21.84 -4.57 5.34
N ILE A 234 20.66 -3.96 5.45
CA ILE A 234 19.89 -3.90 6.70
C ILE A 234 19.54 -5.31 7.20
N LEU A 235 19.10 -6.19 6.30
CA LEU A 235 18.78 -7.57 6.66
C LEU A 235 20.01 -8.33 7.17
N ARG A 236 21.17 -8.14 6.54
CA ARG A 236 22.44 -8.77 6.95
C ARG A 236 22.85 -8.32 8.35
N ALA A 237 22.81 -7.02 8.62
CA ALA A 237 23.10 -6.47 9.95
C ALA A 237 22.13 -7.02 11.00
N SER A 238 20.84 -7.11 10.65
CA SER A 238 19.79 -7.65 11.51
C SER A 238 19.99 -9.13 11.81
N LEU A 239 20.32 -9.95 10.82
CA LEU A 239 20.60 -11.37 10.98
C LEU A 239 21.86 -11.60 11.84
N ALA A 240 22.94 -10.85 11.59
CA ALA A 240 24.15 -10.94 12.38
C ALA A 240 23.88 -10.66 13.87
N HIS A 241 23.05 -9.67 14.18
CA HIS A 241 22.63 -9.41 15.55
C HIS A 241 21.82 -10.55 16.15
N VAL A 242 20.83 -11.09 15.42
CA VAL A 242 20.02 -12.20 15.92
C VAL A 242 20.89 -13.42 16.22
N ASP A 243 21.85 -13.73 15.35
CA ASP A 243 22.78 -14.85 15.52
C ASP A 243 23.69 -14.68 16.74
N SER A 244 24.13 -13.46 17.06
CA SER A 244 25.01 -13.18 18.19
C SER A 244 24.30 -12.81 19.50
N CYS A 245 22.96 -12.66 19.51
CA CYS A 245 22.21 -12.15 20.66
C CYS A 245 21.36 -13.24 21.32
N GLU A 246 21.73 -13.64 22.54
CA GLU A 246 21.00 -14.65 23.32
C GLU A 246 19.54 -14.28 23.60
N LEU A 247 19.24 -12.98 23.77
CA LEU A 247 17.85 -12.52 23.96
C LEU A 247 16.99 -12.70 22.70
N CYS A 248 17.59 -12.54 21.52
CA CYS A 248 16.90 -12.80 20.26
C CYS A 248 16.75 -14.31 20.05
N GLN A 249 17.80 -15.09 20.30
CA GLN A 249 17.77 -16.55 20.21
C GLN A 249 16.71 -17.17 21.13
N GLY A 250 16.59 -16.69 22.36
CA GLY A 250 15.56 -17.14 23.31
C GLY A 250 14.11 -16.88 22.90
N LYS A 251 13.89 -16.03 21.87
CA LYS A 251 12.55 -15.73 21.32
C LYS A 251 12.23 -16.50 20.03
N GLY A 252 13.18 -17.29 19.53
CA GLY A 252 12.93 -18.20 18.43
C GLY A 252 12.02 -19.36 18.84
N PHE A 253 11.70 -20.20 17.87
CA PHE A 253 10.80 -21.34 18.05
C PHE A 253 11.57 -22.64 17.83
N ILE A 254 11.12 -23.70 18.51
CA ILE A 254 11.49 -25.07 18.19
C ILE A 254 10.30 -25.70 17.48
N CYS A 255 10.56 -26.36 16.35
CA CYS A 255 9.50 -27.00 15.59
C CYS A 255 8.98 -28.24 16.34
N GLU A 256 7.74 -28.21 16.83
CA GLU A 256 7.18 -29.30 17.66
C GLU A 256 6.97 -30.64 16.92
N PHE A 257 6.97 -30.61 15.57
CA PHE A 257 6.80 -31.81 14.76
C PHE A 257 8.08 -32.63 14.67
N CYS A 258 9.20 -31.99 14.31
CA CYS A 258 10.48 -32.68 14.17
C CYS A 258 11.33 -32.62 15.45
N GLN A 259 11.01 -31.70 16.37
CA GLN A 259 11.69 -31.48 17.65
C GLN A 259 13.22 -31.31 17.49
N SER A 260 13.65 -30.80 16.34
CA SER A 260 15.05 -30.42 16.12
C SER A 260 15.43 -29.32 17.10
N THR A 261 16.64 -29.37 17.65
CA THR A 261 17.19 -28.32 18.51
C THR A 261 17.50 -27.03 17.74
N THR A 262 17.44 -27.06 16.41
CA THR A 262 17.60 -25.86 15.56
C THR A 262 16.47 -24.86 15.84
N VAL A 263 16.87 -23.67 16.28
CA VAL A 263 15.96 -22.55 16.48
C VAL A 263 15.52 -21.98 15.14
N ILE A 264 14.21 -21.80 14.97
CA ILE A 264 13.61 -21.24 13.77
C ILE A 264 12.89 -19.94 14.07
N PHE A 265 12.83 -19.06 13.07
CA PHE A 265 12.25 -17.73 13.21
C PHE A 265 11.20 -17.44 12.13
N PRO A 266 10.21 -16.58 12.45
CA PRO A 266 9.26 -16.04 11.49
C PRO A 266 9.87 -15.47 10.20
N PHE A 267 11.03 -14.80 10.30
CA PHE A 267 11.70 -14.19 9.15
C PHE A 267 12.35 -15.24 8.23
N GLN A 268 12.42 -16.52 8.59
CA GLN A 268 12.92 -17.56 7.68
C GLN A 268 11.79 -18.02 6.74
N THR A 269 11.26 -17.08 5.95
CA THR A 269 10.03 -17.25 5.15
C THR A 269 10.10 -18.39 4.14
N MET A 270 11.30 -18.79 3.70
CA MET A 270 11.49 -19.90 2.76
C MET A 270 11.32 -21.28 3.40
N THR A 271 11.83 -21.48 4.62
CA THR A 271 11.86 -22.79 5.29
C THR A 271 10.75 -22.92 6.33
N CYS A 272 10.23 -21.81 6.84
CA CYS A 272 9.31 -21.77 7.96
C CYS A 272 7.95 -21.17 7.61
N ARG A 273 6.93 -21.54 8.37
CA ARG A 273 5.57 -21.03 8.28
C ARG A 273 5.00 -20.82 9.68
N ARG A 274 4.25 -19.75 9.84
CA ARG A 274 3.52 -19.46 11.09
C ARG A 274 2.10 -20.00 11.03
N CYS A 275 1.63 -20.53 12.15
CA CYS A 275 0.22 -20.84 12.34
C CYS A 275 -0.60 -19.55 12.41
N ALA A 276 -1.69 -19.45 11.64
CA ALA A 276 -2.57 -18.28 11.63
C ALA A 276 -3.27 -18.04 12.99
N GLY A 277 -3.56 -19.10 13.75
CA GLY A 277 -4.22 -18.98 15.06
C GLY A 277 -3.26 -18.61 16.19
N CYS A 278 -2.28 -19.47 16.49
CA CYS A 278 -1.40 -19.28 17.65
C CYS A 278 -0.09 -18.56 17.34
N ARG A 279 0.18 -18.22 16.07
CA ARG A 279 1.40 -17.52 15.62
C ARG A 279 2.73 -18.27 15.85
N ALA A 280 2.68 -19.52 16.32
CA ALA A 280 3.85 -20.39 16.45
C ALA A 280 4.47 -20.72 15.09
N CYS A 281 5.80 -20.86 15.05
CA CYS A 281 6.56 -21.13 13.85
C CYS A 281 6.91 -22.61 13.72
N PHE A 282 6.80 -23.16 12.51
CA PHE A 282 7.13 -24.54 12.18
C PHE A 282 7.84 -24.60 10.82
N HIS A 283 8.63 -25.64 10.58
CA HIS A 283 9.14 -25.89 9.22
C HIS A 283 7.97 -26.15 8.25
N LYS A 284 8.04 -25.60 7.05
CA LYS A 284 7.03 -25.81 5.99
C LYS A 284 6.83 -27.29 5.68
N GLN A 285 7.92 -28.05 5.63
CA GLN A 285 7.88 -29.50 5.37
C GLN A 285 7.23 -30.29 6.51
N CYS A 286 7.25 -29.77 7.74
CA CYS A 286 6.61 -30.42 8.89
C CYS A 286 5.13 -30.03 9.04
N PHE A 287 4.79 -28.78 8.73
CA PHE A 287 3.44 -28.25 8.88
C PHE A 287 2.54 -28.57 7.66
N GLN A 288 2.38 -29.88 7.39
CA GLN A 288 1.56 -30.38 6.27
C GLN A 288 0.08 -30.56 6.65
N SER A 289 -0.21 -30.79 7.93
CA SER A 289 -1.57 -30.93 8.43
C SER A 289 -2.20 -29.56 8.71
N SER A 290 -3.48 -29.39 8.38
CA SER A 290 -4.25 -28.17 8.72
C SER A 290 -4.45 -27.97 10.23
N ARG A 291 -3.99 -28.92 11.06
CA ARG A 291 -4.16 -28.92 12.52
C ARG A 291 -2.84 -28.60 13.21
N CYS A 292 -2.76 -27.40 13.77
CA CYS A 292 -1.63 -26.99 14.59
C CYS A 292 -1.66 -27.68 15.98
N PRO A 293 -0.58 -28.38 16.39
CA PRO A 293 -0.53 -29.11 17.66
C PRO A 293 -0.68 -28.17 18.86
N ARG A 294 -0.09 -26.97 18.78
CA ARG A 294 -0.21 -25.95 19.82
C ARG A 294 -1.63 -25.43 19.95
N CYS A 295 -2.32 -25.17 18.83
CA CYS A 295 -3.74 -24.79 18.86
C CYS A 295 -4.60 -25.89 19.46
N ALA A 296 -4.37 -27.16 19.10
CA ALA A 296 -5.09 -28.29 19.67
C ALA A 296 -4.92 -28.36 21.19
N ARG A 297 -3.70 -28.18 21.72
CA ARG A 297 -3.45 -28.10 23.17
C ARG A 297 -4.12 -26.90 23.83
N ILE A 298 -4.13 -25.73 23.19
CA ILE A 298 -4.81 -24.53 23.72
C ILE A 298 -6.32 -24.78 23.82
N ILE A 299 -6.94 -25.35 22.80
CA ILE A 299 -8.38 -25.66 22.77
C ILE A 299 -8.72 -26.69 23.84
N ALA A 300 -7.98 -27.80 23.92
CA ALA A 300 -8.21 -28.84 24.92
C ALA A 300 -8.13 -28.29 26.36
N ARG A 301 -7.14 -27.42 26.64
CA ARG A 301 -7.01 -26.77 27.96
C ARG A 301 -8.20 -25.87 28.29
N ARG A 302 -8.72 -25.11 27.31
CA ARG A 302 -9.91 -24.26 27.51
C ARG A 302 -11.16 -25.09 27.80
N GLN A 303 -11.38 -26.18 27.06
CA GLN A 303 -12.50 -27.09 27.27
C GLN A 303 -12.46 -27.73 28.66
N HIS A 304 -11.27 -28.14 29.13
CA HIS A 304 -11.11 -28.66 30.48
C HIS A 304 -11.41 -27.60 31.56
N SER A 305 -10.96 -26.35 31.40
CA SER A 305 -11.29 -25.30 32.37
C SER A 305 -12.78 -24.98 32.42
N GLU A 306 -13.46 -24.95 31.27
CA GLU A 306 -14.90 -24.67 31.18
C GLU A 306 -15.73 -25.80 31.82
N SER A 307 -15.30 -27.05 31.69
CA SER A 307 -15.94 -28.20 32.34
C SER A 307 -15.83 -28.19 33.87
N LEU A 308 -14.80 -27.53 34.43
CA LEU A 308 -14.58 -27.42 35.87
C LEU A 308 -15.32 -26.23 36.50
N THR A 309 -15.70 -25.23 35.71
CA THR A 309 -16.46 -24.05 36.16
C THR A 309 -17.97 -24.18 35.98
N GLY A 310 -18.43 -25.22 35.27
CA GLY A 310 -19.84 -25.49 34.98
C GLY A 310 -20.53 -26.49 35.93
N THR A 311 -19.85 -26.89 37.01
CA THR A 311 -20.39 -27.70 38.13
C THR A 311 -20.41 -26.87 39.40
#